data_AF-A0A2E9RQI7-F1
#
_entry.id   AF-A0A2E9RQI7-F1
#
_cell.length_a   1.000
_cell.length_b   1.000
_cell.length_c   1.000
_cell.angle_alpha   90.00
_cell.angle_beta   90.00
_cell.angle_gamma   90.00
#
_symmetry.space_group_name_H-M   'P 1'
#
loop_
_entity.id
_entity.type
_entity.pdbx_description
1 polymer ?
#
loop_
_entity_poly.entity_id
_entity_poly.type
_entity_poly.pdbx_seq_one_letter_code
_entity_poly.pdbx_strand_id
1 'polypeptide(L)'
;MEGKTHSVAAWNRPASEVVADWLCEGWEGKGPLDLGELLILGQTKGAGRRLKLALARRAAERGQGMLPPRFVTPAFLFRAIPGDIPVASDLACMLHWSEVLAGIDAEDYLALFPKAPDNSDASWGRAVGKALHGLRKSLS
;
A
#
# COMPACT_ATOMS: atom_id res chain seq x y z
N MET A 1 26.99 10.92 -5.50
CA MET A 1 25.77 11.68 -5.17
C MET A 1 25.09 12.01 -6.48
N GLU A 2 24.28 11.10 -7.00
CA GLU A 2 23.44 11.38 -8.17
C GLU A 2 22.30 12.30 -7.77
N GLY A 3 22.01 13.28 -8.64
CA GLY A 3 21.07 14.37 -8.38
C GLY A 3 19.66 13.85 -8.11
N LYS A 4 18.97 14.52 -7.18
CA LYS A 4 17.54 14.29 -6.97
C LYS A 4 16.77 14.70 -8.24
N THR A 5 16.48 13.73 -9.09
CA THR A 5 15.56 13.89 -10.21
C THR A 5 14.14 13.95 -9.65
N HIS A 6 13.54 15.13 -9.66
CA HIS A 6 12.11 15.29 -9.40
C HIS A 6 11.43 15.68 -10.70
N SER A 7 10.32 15.02 -11.02
CA SER A 7 9.47 15.38 -12.14
C SER A 7 8.10 15.73 -11.59
N VAL A 8 7.56 16.88 -12.00
CA VAL A 8 6.24 17.34 -11.58
C VAL A 8 5.22 16.83 -12.59
N ALA A 9 4.33 15.95 -12.14
CA ALA A 9 3.20 15.53 -12.96
C ALA A 9 2.19 16.69 -13.08
N ALA A 10 1.85 17.05 -14.32
CA ALA A 10 0.80 18.03 -14.59
C ALA A 10 -0.55 17.53 -14.03
N TRP A 11 -1.30 18.43 -13.40
CA TRP A 11 -2.42 18.08 -12.51
C TRP A 11 -3.67 17.68 -13.33
N ASN A 12 -3.61 17.92 -14.64
CA ASN A 12 -4.63 17.62 -15.63
C ASN A 12 -4.53 16.19 -16.19
N ARG A 13 -3.56 15.37 -15.75
CA ARG A 13 -3.41 13.98 -16.16
C ARG A 13 -3.32 13.06 -14.95
N PRO A 14 -3.86 11.83 -15.01
CA PRO A 14 -3.66 10.84 -13.95
C PRO A 14 -2.16 10.60 -13.74
N ALA A 15 -1.67 10.72 -12.50
CA ALA A 15 -0.25 10.56 -12.19
C ALA A 15 0.33 9.21 -12.68
N SER A 16 -0.47 8.15 -12.68
CA SER A 16 -0.06 6.83 -13.20
C SER A 16 0.24 6.84 -14.70
N GLU A 17 -0.43 7.68 -15.49
CA GLU A 17 -0.16 7.82 -16.93
C GLU A 17 1.12 8.61 -17.16
N VAL A 18 1.33 9.70 -16.40
CA VAL A 18 2.56 10.51 -16.49
C VAL A 18 3.79 9.68 -16.11
N VAL A 19 3.71 8.92 -15.01
CA VAL A 19 4.80 8.04 -14.59
C VAL A 19 5.02 6.90 -15.58
N ALA A 20 3.96 6.36 -16.18
CA ALA A 20 4.10 5.34 -17.22
C ALA A 20 4.80 5.88 -18.48
N ASP A 21 4.48 7.11 -18.91
CA ASP A 21 5.20 7.78 -20.00
C ASP A 21 6.68 7.91 -19.68
N TRP A 22 6.98 8.42 -18.48
CA TRP A 22 8.35 8.61 -18.00
C TRP A 22 9.14 7.29 -17.95
N LEU A 23 8.55 6.21 -17.42
CA LEU A 23 9.19 4.88 -17.38
C LEU A 23 9.37 4.24 -18.76
N CYS A 24 8.64 4.70 -19.77
CA CYS A 24 8.81 4.28 -21.16
C CYS A 24 9.73 5.19 -21.96
N GLU A 25 10.28 6.26 -21.38
CA GLU A 25 11.24 7.14 -22.06
C GLU A 25 12.47 6.34 -22.51
N GLY A 26 12.86 6.51 -23.78
CA GLY A 26 13.99 5.79 -24.38
C GLY A 26 13.70 4.33 -24.75
N TRP A 27 12.53 3.78 -24.42
CA TRP A 27 12.17 2.42 -24.84
C TRP A 27 11.70 2.39 -26.30
N GLU A 28 12.51 1.78 -27.16
CA GLU A 28 12.28 1.73 -28.61
C GLU A 28 11.23 0.68 -29.04
N GLY A 29 10.78 -0.21 -28.15
CA GLY A 29 9.79 -1.25 -28.49
C GLY A 29 10.34 -2.42 -29.33
N LYS A 30 11.67 -2.56 -29.46
CA LYS A 30 12.32 -3.70 -30.14
C LYS A 30 12.29 -5.01 -29.36
N GLY A 31 11.82 -4.97 -28.11
CA GLY A 31 11.64 -6.10 -27.23
C GLY A 31 10.75 -5.71 -26.03
N PRO A 32 10.51 -6.62 -25.08
CA PRO A 32 9.67 -6.35 -23.91
C PRO A 32 10.13 -5.10 -23.15
N LEU A 33 9.18 -4.37 -22.58
CA LEU A 33 9.49 -3.32 -21.61
C LEU A 33 9.95 -3.99 -20.31
N ASP A 34 11.26 -4.02 -20.07
CA ASP A 34 11.82 -4.63 -18.87
C ASP A 34 11.99 -3.59 -17.75
N LEU A 35 11.19 -3.75 -16.70
CA LEU A 35 11.23 -2.94 -15.48
C LEU A 35 11.45 -3.82 -14.24
N GLY A 36 11.90 -5.08 -14.42
CA GLY A 36 11.98 -6.08 -13.35
C GLY A 36 12.88 -5.66 -12.18
N GLU A 37 13.93 -4.88 -12.46
CA GLU A 37 14.88 -4.38 -11.46
C GLU A 37 14.39 -3.14 -10.71
N LEU A 38 13.21 -2.59 -11.07
CA LEU A 38 12.68 -1.39 -10.43
C LEU A 38 11.78 -1.70 -9.24
N LEU A 39 12.10 -1.08 -8.10
CA LEU A 39 11.20 -0.97 -6.94
C LEU A 39 10.52 0.40 -6.95
N ILE A 40 9.20 0.41 -7.08
CA ILE A 40 8.38 1.63 -7.05
C ILE A 40 7.62 1.71 -5.74
N LEU A 41 7.85 2.79 -5.00
CA LEU A 41 7.13 3.13 -3.78
C LEU A 41 5.95 4.05 -4.11
N GLY A 42 4.73 3.68 -3.72
CA GLY A 42 3.57 4.55 -3.89
C GLY A 42 2.52 4.40 -2.80
N GLN A 43 1.70 5.43 -2.62
CA GLN A 43 0.87 5.59 -1.42
C GLN A 43 -0.20 4.50 -1.23
N THR A 44 -0.70 3.91 -2.33
CA THR A 44 -1.75 2.90 -2.27
C THR A 44 -1.51 1.77 -3.27
N LYS A 45 -2.02 0.57 -2.95
CA LYS A 45 -2.08 -0.56 -3.91
C LYS A 45 -2.83 -0.17 -5.19
N GLY A 46 -3.83 0.72 -5.07
CA GLY A 46 -4.60 1.24 -6.19
C GLY A 46 -3.76 2.06 -7.19
N ALA A 47 -2.78 2.83 -6.71
CA ALA A 47 -1.84 3.55 -7.58
C ALA A 47 -0.98 2.56 -8.38
N GLY A 48 -0.49 1.50 -7.74
CA GLY A 48 0.29 0.46 -8.40
C GLY A 48 -0.50 -0.32 -9.46
N ARG A 49 -1.78 -0.62 -9.19
CA ARG A 49 -2.66 -1.24 -10.18
C ARG A 49 -2.83 -0.35 -11.41
N ARG A 50 -3.08 0.95 -11.21
CA ARG A 50 -3.26 1.91 -12.30
C ARG A 50 -1.97 2.09 -13.13
N LEU A 51 -0.81 2.17 -12.47
CA LEU A 51 0.48 2.26 -13.16
C LEU A 51 0.75 1.01 -14.01
N LYS A 52 0.56 -0.19 -13.46
CA LYS A 52 0.75 -1.44 -14.21
C LYS A 52 -0.17 -1.56 -15.42
N LEU A 53 -1.43 -1.10 -15.31
CA LEU A 53 -2.35 -1.06 -16.45
C LEU A 53 -1.88 -0.07 -17.53
N ALA A 54 -1.42 1.12 -17.13
CA ALA A 54 -0.90 2.14 -18.03
C ALA A 54 0.35 1.65 -18.79
N LEU A 55 1.27 0.96 -18.10
CA LEU A 55 2.45 0.33 -18.69
C LEU A 55 2.08 -0.82 -19.64
N ALA A 56 1.15 -1.70 -19.23
CA ALA A 56 0.69 -2.80 -20.07
C ALA A 56 0.05 -2.32 -21.38
N ARG A 57 -0.70 -1.20 -21.35
CA ARG A 57 -1.24 -0.56 -22.56
C ARG A 57 -0.15 -0.10 -23.51
N ARG A 58 0.86 0.64 -23.01
CA ARG A 58 2.02 1.10 -23.80
C ARG A 58 2.82 -0.06 -24.39
N ALA A 59 2.90 -1.18 -23.66
CA ALA A 59 3.55 -2.39 -24.14
C ALA A 59 2.75 -3.02 -25.30
N ALA A 60 1.44 -3.18 -25.09
CA ALA A 60 0.53 -3.75 -26.09
C ALA A 60 0.45 -2.91 -27.37
N GLU A 61 0.46 -1.58 -27.27
CA GLU A 61 0.49 -0.64 -28.41
C GLU A 61 1.70 -0.86 -29.33
N ARG A 62 2.80 -1.39 -28.79
CA ARG A 62 4.02 -1.72 -29.56
C ARG A 62 4.14 -3.21 -29.88
N GLY A 63 3.10 -4.00 -29.61
CA GLY A 63 3.12 -5.45 -29.82
C GLY A 63 4.08 -6.20 -28.89
N GLN A 64 4.41 -5.62 -27.73
CA GLN A 64 5.39 -6.17 -26.80
C GLN A 64 4.76 -6.58 -25.47
N GLY A 65 5.47 -7.44 -24.74
CA GLY A 65 5.21 -7.72 -23.32
C GLY A 65 5.87 -6.71 -22.38
N MET A 66 5.68 -6.91 -21.09
CA MET A 66 6.32 -6.12 -20.03
C MET A 66 6.74 -7.04 -18.89
N LEU A 67 7.96 -6.87 -18.38
CA LEU A 67 8.34 -7.35 -17.05
C LEU A 67 8.02 -6.23 -16.05
N PRO A 68 6.98 -6.38 -15.21
CA PRO A 68 6.48 -5.30 -14.39
C PRO A 68 7.48 -4.91 -13.30
N PRO A 69 7.50 -3.64 -12.88
CA PRO A 69 8.23 -3.24 -11.68
C PRO A 69 7.60 -3.85 -10.42
N ARG A 70 8.41 -4.01 -9.39
CA ARG A 70 7.93 -4.34 -8.05
C ARG A 70 7.30 -3.09 -7.44
N PHE A 71 5.98 -3.07 -7.31
CA PHE A 71 5.27 -1.96 -6.68
C PHE A 71 4.95 -2.27 -5.21
N VAL A 72 5.32 -1.37 -4.30
CA VAL A 72 5.09 -1.51 -2.86
C VAL A 72 4.57 -0.20 -2.24
N THR A 73 3.92 -0.32 -1.08
CA THR A 73 3.55 0.84 -0.23
C THR A 73 4.73 1.24 0.65
N PRO A 74 4.76 2.46 1.21
CA PRO A 74 5.79 2.85 2.18
C PRO A 74 5.90 1.89 3.38
N ALA A 75 4.78 1.27 3.79
CA ALA A 75 4.74 0.27 4.85
C ALA A 75 5.68 -0.92 4.60
N PHE A 76 6.00 -1.23 3.34
CA PHE A 76 6.97 -2.26 2.98
C PHE A 76 8.36 -2.02 3.58
N LEU A 77 8.80 -0.75 3.64
CA LEU A 77 10.13 -0.38 4.18
C LEU A 77 10.23 -0.54 5.70
N PHE A 78 9.08 -0.54 6.39
CA PHE A 78 9.00 -0.68 7.85
C PHE A 78 8.72 -2.12 8.28
N ARG A 79 8.65 -3.07 7.35
CA ARG A 79 8.51 -4.48 7.69
C ARG A 79 9.83 -4.93 8.29
N ALA A 80 9.77 -5.38 9.54
CA ALA A 80 10.89 -6.06 10.16
C ALA A 80 11.31 -7.27 9.31
N ILE A 81 12.61 -7.41 9.11
CA ILE A 81 13.20 -8.59 8.51
C ILE A 81 13.12 -9.71 9.55
N PRO A 82 12.51 -10.87 9.24
CA PRO A 82 12.44 -11.98 10.18
C PRO A 82 13.83 -12.34 10.71
N GLY A 83 14.01 -12.26 12.03
CA GLY A 83 15.27 -12.57 12.72
C GLY A 83 16.07 -11.37 13.21
N ASP A 84 15.82 -10.16 12.69
CA ASP A 84 16.61 -8.97 13.07
C ASP A 84 16.12 -8.32 14.37
N ILE A 85 14.80 -8.30 14.57
CA ILE A 85 14.17 -7.74 15.77
C ILE A 85 12.96 -8.59 16.20
N PRO A 86 12.66 -8.68 17.51
CA PRO A 86 11.43 -9.33 17.97
C PRO A 86 10.21 -8.57 17.45
N VAL A 87 9.39 -9.22 16.63
CA VAL A 87 8.12 -8.68 16.13
C VAL A 87 6.98 -9.38 16.85
N ALA A 88 6.01 -8.60 17.34
CA ALA A 88 4.80 -9.17 17.92
C ALA A 88 4.09 -10.07 16.91
N SER A 89 3.73 -11.28 17.33
CA SER A 89 2.94 -12.19 16.50
C SER A 89 1.54 -11.63 16.24
N ASP A 90 0.84 -12.18 15.24
CA ASP A 90 -0.55 -11.83 14.99
C ASP A 90 -1.43 -12.04 16.23
N LEU A 91 -1.20 -13.14 16.97
CA LEU A 91 -1.90 -13.43 18.20
C LEU A 91 -1.61 -12.39 19.29
N ALA A 92 -0.34 -12.02 19.47
CA ALA A 92 0.04 -10.98 20.43
C ALA A 92 -0.60 -9.63 20.08
N CYS A 93 -0.61 -9.24 18.80
CA CYS A 93 -1.29 -8.03 18.34
C CYS A 93 -2.80 -8.09 18.64
N MET A 94 -3.44 -9.23 18.41
CA MET A 94 -4.88 -9.41 18.64
C MET A 94 -5.26 -9.36 20.13
N LEU A 95 -4.45 -9.96 21.00
CA LEU A 95 -4.63 -9.88 22.45
C LEU A 95 -4.49 -8.43 22.91
N HIS A 96 -3.45 -7.74 22.46
CA HIS A 96 -3.21 -6.34 22.84
C HIS A 96 -4.35 -5.41 22.38
N TRP A 97 -4.87 -5.58 21.15
CA TRP A 97 -6.05 -4.84 20.71
C TRP A 97 -7.26 -5.10 21.62
N SER A 98 -7.46 -6.33 22.06
CA SER A 98 -8.59 -6.69 22.94
C SER A 98 -8.45 -6.03 24.31
N GLU A 99 -7.24 -5.97 24.85
CA GLU A 99 -6.94 -5.29 26.13
C GLU A 99 -7.15 -3.77 26.01
N VAL A 100 -6.60 -3.14 24.98
CA VAL A 100 -6.74 -1.69 24.75
C VAL A 100 -8.20 -1.31 24.57
N LEU A 101 -8.95 -2.03 23.74
CA LEU A 101 -10.34 -1.71 23.44
C LEU A 101 -11.28 -1.98 24.63
N ALA A 102 -10.94 -2.93 25.51
CA ALA A 102 -11.70 -3.14 26.74
C ALA A 102 -11.51 -2.00 27.77
N GLY A 103 -10.45 -1.21 27.63
CA GLY A 103 -10.12 -0.13 28.56
C GLY A 103 -10.54 1.27 28.10
N ILE A 104 -11.17 1.41 26.92
CA ILE A 104 -11.64 2.71 26.43
C ILE A 104 -13.14 2.87 26.60
N ASP A 105 -13.60 4.10 26.77
CA ASP A 105 -14.98 4.47 26.51
C ASP A 105 -15.13 4.79 25.01
N ALA A 106 -16.06 4.12 24.32
CA ALA A 106 -16.27 4.35 22.90
C ALA A 106 -16.86 5.74 22.61
N GLU A 107 -17.55 6.34 23.58
CA GLU A 107 -18.11 7.68 23.47
C GLU A 107 -17.02 8.76 23.36
N ASP A 108 -15.81 8.51 23.89
CA ASP A 108 -14.68 9.44 23.77
C ASP A 108 -14.09 9.46 22.33
N TYR A 109 -14.41 8.47 21.50
CA TYR A 109 -13.81 8.28 20.18
C TYR A 109 -14.83 8.22 19.05
N LEU A 110 -15.83 9.12 19.03
CA LEU A 110 -16.88 9.15 18.00
C LEU A 110 -16.38 9.24 16.55
N ALA A 111 -15.18 9.78 16.31
CA ALA A 111 -14.58 9.77 14.98
C ALA A 111 -14.24 8.35 14.48
N LEU A 112 -13.88 7.45 15.40
CA LEU A 112 -13.60 6.03 15.13
C LEU A 112 -14.84 5.16 15.32
N PHE A 113 -15.73 5.54 16.23
CA PHE A 113 -16.99 4.85 16.52
C PHE A 113 -18.18 5.81 16.34
N PRO A 114 -18.56 6.14 15.08
CA PRO A 114 -19.63 7.12 14.81
C PRO A 114 -20.98 6.77 15.46
N LYS A 115 -21.18 5.48 15.73
CA LYS A 115 -22.23 4.98 16.61
C LYS A 115 -21.55 4.19 17.72
N ALA A 116 -21.65 4.68 18.95
CA ALA A 116 -21.21 3.93 20.12
C ALA A 116 -21.94 2.58 20.17
N PRO A 117 -21.24 1.48 20.49
CA PRO A 117 -21.88 0.19 20.67
C PRO A 117 -22.84 0.23 21.87
N ASP A 118 -23.92 -0.54 21.79
CA ASP A 118 -24.85 -0.68 22.93
C ASP A 118 -24.14 -1.32 24.15
N ASN A 119 -23.06 -2.08 23.91
CA ASN A 119 -22.13 -2.55 24.94
C ASN A 119 -20.67 -2.61 24.44
N SER A 120 -19.73 -2.10 25.23
CA SER A 120 -18.28 -2.18 24.97
C SER A 120 -17.65 -3.40 25.68
N ASP A 121 -18.32 -4.56 25.60
CA ASP A 121 -17.85 -5.76 26.29
C ASP A 121 -16.61 -6.39 25.61
N ALA A 122 -16.05 -7.42 26.23
CA ALA A 122 -14.88 -8.11 25.69
C ALA A 122 -15.13 -8.73 24.29
N SER A 123 -16.39 -9.03 23.94
CA SER A 123 -16.74 -9.54 22.61
C SER A 123 -16.65 -8.45 21.56
N TRP A 124 -17.20 -7.26 21.86
CA TRP A 124 -17.07 -6.08 21.03
C TRP A 124 -15.60 -5.71 20.81
N GLY A 125 -14.80 -5.63 21.89
CA GLY A 125 -13.38 -5.28 21.80
C GLY A 125 -12.59 -6.26 20.93
N ARG A 126 -12.84 -7.57 21.03
CA ARG A 126 -12.22 -8.57 20.14
C ARG A 126 -12.63 -8.39 18.69
N ALA A 127 -13.91 -8.12 18.41
CA ALA A 127 -14.42 -7.95 17.05
C ALA A 127 -13.83 -6.71 16.38
N VAL A 128 -13.80 -5.57 17.10
CA VAL A 128 -13.19 -4.32 16.63
C VAL A 128 -11.68 -4.48 16.45
N GLY A 129 -10.99 -5.11 17.42
CA GLY A 129 -9.57 -5.41 17.31
C GLY A 129 -9.23 -6.24 16.07
N LYS A 130 -10.07 -7.23 15.75
CA LYS A 130 -9.93 -8.04 14.53
C LYS A 130 -10.12 -7.20 13.27
N ALA A 131 -11.12 -6.31 13.26
CA ALA A 131 -11.37 -5.41 12.14
C ALA A 131 -10.20 -4.44 11.90
N LEU A 132 -9.70 -3.79 12.95
CA LEU A 132 -8.56 -2.86 12.87
C LEU A 132 -7.27 -3.57 12.43
N HIS A 133 -6.98 -4.73 13.01
CA HIS A 133 -5.82 -5.53 12.62
C HIS A 133 -5.91 -6.00 11.15
N GLY A 134 -7.10 -6.41 10.70
CA GLY A 134 -7.37 -6.76 9.31
C GLY A 134 -7.21 -5.56 8.35
N LEU A 135 -7.72 -4.40 8.73
CA LEU A 135 -7.60 -3.16 7.94
C LEU A 135 -6.14 -2.74 7.80
N ARG A 136 -5.35 -2.81 8.88
CA ARG A 136 -3.90 -2.56 8.82
C ARG A 136 -3.24 -3.44 7.76
N LYS A 137 -3.54 -4.74 7.72
CA LYS A 137 -2.98 -5.69 6.75
C LYS A 137 -3.44 -5.41 5.30
N SER A 138 -4.65 -4.90 5.12
CA SER A 138 -5.17 -4.62 3.77
C SER A 138 -4.58 -3.32 3.18
N LEU A 139 -4.32 -2.33 4.03
CA LEU A 139 -3.75 -1.02 3.65
C LEU A 139 -2.21 -1.02 3.55
N SER A 140 -1.53 -1.93 4.27
CA SER A 140 -0.07 -2.12 4.18
C SER A 140 0.36 -3.04 3.03
#